data_AF-A0A379FJQ9-F1
#
_entry.id   AF-A0A379FJQ9-F1
#
_cell.length_a   1.000
_cell.length_b   1.000
_cell.length_c   1.000
_cell.angle_alpha   90.00
_cell.angle_beta   90.00
_cell.angle_gamma   90.00
#
_symmetry.space_group_name_H-M   'P 1'
#
loop_
_entity.id
_entity.type
_entity.pdbx_description
1 polymer ?
#
loop_
_entity_poly.entity_id
_entity_poly.type
_entity_poly.pdbx_seq_one_letter_code
_entity_poly.pdbx_strand_id
1 'polypeptide(L)'
;MPITREDIQAHYDYHNITQLDDLHTTDYRELVSGHSFFFQDTGGNLRHTLSEEILATNKEQLDVLIEQLQAFRKIMNDVPEWLSDK
;
A
#
# COMPACT_ATOMS: atom_id res chain seq x y z
N MET A 1 -18.28 -12.70 1.73
CA MET A 1 -17.34 -13.81 1.48
C MET A 1 -15.95 -13.33 1.87
N PRO A 2 -15.04 -14.18 2.36
CA PRO A 2 -13.65 -13.77 2.59
C PRO A 2 -12.99 -13.40 1.27
N ILE A 3 -12.02 -12.48 1.31
CA ILE A 3 -11.18 -12.16 0.15
C ILE A 3 -10.41 -13.41 -0.26
N THR A 4 -10.53 -13.76 -1.54
CA THR A 4 -9.90 -14.95 -2.12
C THR A 4 -8.55 -14.61 -2.75
N ARG A 5 -7.78 -15.63 -3.14
CA ARG A 5 -6.53 -15.42 -3.89
C ARG A 5 -6.82 -14.87 -5.27
N GLU A 6 -7.93 -15.30 -5.87
CA GLU A 6 -8.41 -14.81 -7.15
C GLU A 6 -8.73 -13.31 -7.09
N ASP A 7 -9.35 -12.83 -6.00
CA ASP A 7 -9.61 -11.40 -5.80
C ASP A 7 -8.32 -10.58 -5.70
N ILE A 8 -7.31 -11.12 -4.98
CA ILE A 8 -5.98 -10.49 -4.86
C ILE A 8 -5.32 -10.40 -6.24
N GLN A 9 -5.35 -11.48 -7.02
CA GLN A 9 -4.77 -11.48 -8.36
C GLN A 9 -5.48 -10.49 -9.29
N ALA A 10 -6.81 -10.47 -9.29
CA ALA A 10 -7.59 -9.55 -10.10
C ALA A 10 -7.30 -8.08 -9.75
N HIS A 11 -7.08 -7.78 -8.47
CA HIS A 11 -6.67 -6.45 -8.02
C HIS A 11 -5.27 -6.07 -8.51
N TYR A 12 -4.32 -7.01 -8.45
CA TYR A 12 -2.97 -6.78 -8.97
C TYR A 12 -3.00 -6.52 -10.48
N ASP A 13 -3.75 -7.33 -11.21
CA ASP A 13 -3.93 -7.17 -12.66
C ASP A 13 -4.58 -5.82 -13.00
N TYR A 14 -5.57 -5.37 -12.22
CA TYR A 14 -6.26 -4.10 -12.43
C TYR A 14 -5.35 -2.89 -12.21
N HIS A 15 -4.51 -2.92 -11.17
CA HIS A 15 -3.59 -1.83 -10.84
C HIS A 15 -2.23 -1.95 -11.53
N ASN A 16 -2.02 -2.97 -12.37
CA ASN A 16 -0.72 -3.32 -12.96
C ASN A 16 0.37 -3.51 -11.90
N ILE A 17 0.01 -4.07 -10.75
CA ILE A 17 0.96 -4.44 -9.70
C ILE A 17 1.65 -5.73 -10.16
N THR A 18 2.88 -5.61 -10.63
CA THR A 18 3.74 -6.74 -10.98
C THR A 18 4.44 -7.28 -9.72
N GLN A 19 5.59 -7.94 -9.85
CA GLN A 19 6.37 -8.37 -8.69
C GLN A 19 6.93 -7.16 -7.95
N LEU A 20 6.45 -6.94 -6.72
CA LEU A 20 6.89 -5.82 -5.86
C LEU A 20 8.40 -5.85 -5.61
N ASP A 21 9.01 -7.04 -5.61
CA ASP A 21 10.45 -7.24 -5.36
C ASP A 21 11.35 -6.64 -6.46
N ASP A 22 10.83 -6.50 -7.68
CA ASP A 22 11.56 -5.99 -8.85
C ASP A 22 11.08 -4.59 -9.28
N LEU A 23 10.19 -3.98 -8.50
CA LEU A 23 9.56 -2.72 -8.87
C LEU A 23 10.44 -1.54 -8.54
N HIS A 24 10.71 -0.68 -9.53
CA HIS A 24 11.49 0.53 -9.29
C HIS A 24 10.77 1.48 -8.32
N THR A 25 11.53 2.23 -7.53
CA THR A 25 10.96 3.12 -6.50
C THR A 25 9.99 4.16 -7.10
N THR A 26 10.26 4.64 -8.32
CA THR A 26 9.36 5.54 -9.07
C THR A 26 8.03 4.85 -9.37
N ASP A 27 8.04 3.63 -9.89
CA ASP A 27 6.82 2.89 -10.25
C ASP A 27 6.00 2.54 -8.99
N TYR A 28 6.68 2.16 -7.90
CA TYR A 28 6.02 1.93 -6.61
C TYR A 28 5.33 3.20 -6.09
N ARG A 29 5.95 4.38 -6.27
CA ARG A 29 5.35 5.66 -5.91
C ARG A 29 4.09 5.94 -6.73
N GLU A 30 4.11 5.63 -8.02
CA GLU A 30 2.94 5.77 -8.89
C GLU A 30 1.80 4.88 -8.39
N LEU A 31 2.05 3.62 -8.05
CA LEU A 31 1.03 2.72 -7.48
C LEU A 31 0.39 3.27 -6.19
N VAL A 32 1.21 3.77 -5.27
CA VAL A 32 0.73 4.36 -4.01
C VAL A 32 -0.10 5.62 -4.29
N SER A 33 0.38 6.51 -5.15
CA SER A 33 -0.34 7.75 -5.51
C SER A 33 -1.62 7.50 -6.32
N GLY A 34 -1.65 6.41 -7.09
CA GLY A 34 -2.80 5.90 -7.83
C GLY A 34 -3.78 5.13 -6.95
N HIS A 35 -3.61 5.18 -5.63
CA HIS A 35 -4.52 4.57 -4.65
C HIS A 35 -4.65 3.05 -4.78
N SER A 36 -3.61 2.37 -5.27
CA SER A 36 -3.66 0.93 -5.49
C SER A 36 -3.73 0.15 -4.18
N PHE A 37 -3.17 0.70 -3.09
CA PHE A 37 -3.18 0.03 -1.77
C PHE A 37 -4.20 0.63 -0.81
N PHE A 38 -4.35 1.95 -0.81
CA PHE A 38 -5.25 2.68 0.08
C PHE A 38 -5.70 4.00 -0.53
N PHE A 39 -6.88 4.46 -0.11
CA PHE A 39 -7.47 5.73 -0.54
C PHE A 39 -8.22 6.42 0.59
N GLN A 40 -8.51 7.71 0.44
CA GLN A 40 -9.40 8.43 1.35
C GLN A 40 -10.81 8.48 0.76
N ASP A 41 -11.81 8.00 1.51
CA ASP A 41 -13.21 8.05 1.09
C ASP A 41 -13.81 9.46 1.18
N THR A 42 -15.03 9.64 0.68
CA THR A 42 -15.74 10.94 0.73
C THR A 42 -16.05 11.42 2.14
N GLY A 43 -16.03 10.53 3.13
CA GLY A 43 -16.18 10.83 4.56
C GLY A 43 -14.86 11.21 5.24
N GLY A 44 -13.73 11.15 4.52
CA GLY A 44 -12.40 11.45 5.06
C GLY A 44 -11.70 10.26 5.74
N ASN A 45 -12.28 9.05 5.68
CA ASN A 45 -11.66 7.86 6.27
C ASN A 45 -10.60 7.28 5.32
N LEU A 46 -9.51 6.77 5.89
CA LEU A 46 -8.52 5.98 5.15
C LEU A 46 -9.06 4.55 4.99
N ARG A 47 -9.10 4.04 3.76
CA ARG A 47 -9.55 2.69 3.44
C ARG A 47 -8.52 1.91 2.67
N HIS A 48 -8.52 0.59 2.87
CA HIS A 48 -7.78 -0.35 2.05
C HIS A 48 -8.54 -0.63 0.75
N THR A 49 -7.87 -0.53 -0.40
CA THR A 49 -8.52 -0.54 -1.71
C THR A 49 -9.16 -1.90 -2.05
N LEU A 50 -8.52 -3.02 -1.73
CA LEU A 50 -9.06 -4.34 -2.06
C LEU A 50 -10.21 -4.78 -1.13
N SER A 51 -10.10 -4.50 0.17
CA SER A 51 -11.07 -4.96 1.16
C SER A 51 -12.16 -3.95 1.48
N GLU A 52 -12.00 -2.69 1.05
CA GLU A 52 -12.82 -1.54 1.43
C GLU A 52 -12.84 -1.29 2.95
N GLU A 53 -11.96 -1.95 3.71
CA GLU A 53 -11.88 -1.84 5.17
C GLU A 53 -11.34 -0.47 5.58
N ILE A 54 -11.95 0.11 6.61
CA ILE A 54 -11.48 1.36 7.21
C ILE A 54 -10.24 1.06 8.04
N LEU A 55 -9.12 1.66 7.65
CA LEU A 55 -7.85 1.59 8.37
C LEU A 55 -7.75 2.67 9.46
N ALA A 56 -8.29 3.87 9.19
CA ALA A 56 -8.32 4.98 10.14
C ALA A 56 -9.45 5.96 9.83
N THR A 57 -10.08 6.52 10.87
CA THR A 57 -11.16 7.53 10.75
C THR A 57 -10.73 8.92 11.22
N ASN A 58 -9.57 9.03 11.86
CA ASN A 58 -9.04 10.29 12.39
C ASN A 58 -7.51 10.29 12.39
N LYS A 59 -6.93 11.46 12.69
CA LYS A 59 -5.48 11.68 12.67
C LYS A 59 -4.74 10.84 13.70
N GLU A 60 -5.24 10.74 14.93
CA GLU A 60 -4.56 9.96 15.99
C GLU A 60 -4.46 8.47 15.61
N GLN A 61 -5.50 7.92 15.00
CA GLN A 61 -5.47 6.54 14.48
C GLN A 61 -4.46 6.37 13.35
N LEU A 62 -4.39 7.34 12.43
CA LEU A 62 -3.41 7.34 11.34
C LEU A 62 -1.98 7.47 11.88
N ASP A 63 -1.76 8.29 12.89
CA ASP A 63 -0.45 8.48 13.52
C ASP A 63 0.05 7.15 14.13
N VAL A 64 -0.82 6.41 14.85
CA VAL A 64 -0.50 5.07 15.36
C VAL A 64 -0.16 4.09 14.24
N LEU A 65 -0.89 4.14 13.11
CA LEU A 65 -0.59 3.29 11.95
C LEU A 65 0.78 3.63 11.36
N ILE A 66 1.11 4.93 11.24
CA ILE A 66 2.41 5.40 10.75
C ILE A 66 3.54 4.95 11.67
N GLU A 67 3.37 5.05 12.99
CA GLU A 67 4.36 4.56 13.96
C GLU A 67 4.67 3.07 13.76
N GLN A 68 3.65 2.26 13.54
CA GLN A 68 3.81 0.84 13.28
C GLN A 68 4.53 0.57 11.93
N LEU A 69 4.20 1.31 10.88
CA LEU A 69 4.89 1.21 9.59
C LEU A 69 6.37 1.62 9.70
N GLN A 70 6.68 2.64 10.51
CA GLN A 70 8.06 3.04 10.80
C GLN A 70 8.81 1.97 11.59
N ALA A 71 8.14 1.25 12.50
CA ALA A 71 8.73 0.12 13.21
C ALA A 71 9.07 -1.03 12.25
N PHE A 72 8.17 -1.37 11.32
CA PHE A 72 8.45 -2.37 10.28
C PHE A 72 9.60 -1.95 9.37
N ARG A 73 9.68 -0.67 8.98
CA ARG A 73 10.78 -0.16 8.17
C ARG A 73 12.16 -0.43 8.78
N LYS A 74 12.30 -0.45 10.11
CA LYS A 74 13.59 -0.69 10.78
C LYS A 74 14.09 -2.14 10.66
N ILE A 75 13.21 -3.09 10.34
CA ILE A 75 13.54 -4.52 10.23
C ILE A 75 13.54 -5.03 8.78
N MET A 76 13.07 -4.22 7.82
CA MET A 76 13.07 -4.58 6.40
C MET A 76 14.47 -4.42 5.81
N ASN A 77 14.73 -5.18 4.75
CA ASN A 77 16.00 -5.09 4.01
C ASN A 77 16.12 -3.74 3.31
N ASP A 78 17.36 -3.28 3.14
CA ASP A 78 17.65 -2.14 2.29
C ASP A 78 17.31 -2.44 0.83
N VAL A 79 16.88 -1.40 0.11
CA VAL A 79 16.58 -1.49 -1.32
C VAL A 79 17.91 -1.64 -2.09
N PRO A 80 18.03 -2.62 -3.00
CA PRO A 80 19.19 -2.71 -3.90
C PRO A 80 19.39 -1.41 -4.71
N GLU A 81 20.64 -1.01 -4.94
CA GLU A 81 20.96 0.25 -5.65
C GLU A 81 20.26 0.37 -7.01
N TRP A 82 20.08 -0.74 -7.74
CA TRP A 82 19.45 -0.77 -9.07
C TRP A 82 17.93 -0.56 -9.07
N LEU A 83 17.27 -0.61 -7.91
CA LEU A 83 15.83 -0.32 -7.72
C LEU A 83 15.57 1.07 -7.12
N SER A 84 16.64 1.74 -6.70
CA SER A 84 16.59 2.99 -5.96
C SER A 84 16.58 4.20 -6.89
N ASP A 85 15.72 5.19 -6.61
CA ASP A 85 15.77 6.51 -7.25
C ASP A 85 16.84 7.45 -6.61
N LYS A 86 17.47 7.04 -5.50
CA LYS A 86 18.45 7.84 -4.76
C LYS A 86 19.87 7.70 -5.29
#